data_AF-X1IXB8-F1
#
_entry.id   AF-X1IXB8-F1
#
_cell.length_a   1.000
_cell.length_b   1.000
_cell.length_c   1.000
_cell.angle_alpha   90.00
_cell.angle_beta   90.00
_cell.angle_gamma   90.00
#
_symmetry.space_group_name_H-M   'P 1'
#
loop_
_entity.id
_entity.type
_entity.pdbx_description
1 polymer ?
#
loop_
_entity_poly.entity_id
_entity_poly.type
_entity_poly.pdbx_seq_one_letter_code
_entity_poly.pdbx_strand_id
1 'polypeptide(L)' 'MTKNRYWAPIIILLVAIIITGGIVAWSRYSQPQPIEISIPPSQELIGEIYLGGAVSNPGFHPLKSGNSIE' A
#
# COMPACT_ATOMS: atom_id res chain seq x y z
N MET A 1 17.33 3.49 -56.42
CA MET A 1 16.56 3.41 -55.16
C MET A 1 16.62 1.97 -54.65
N THR A 2 17.65 1.62 -53.89
CA THR A 2 17.89 0.26 -53.42
C THR A 2 16.86 -0.10 -52.36
N LYS A 3 15.88 -0.94 -52.73
CA LYS A 3 14.85 -1.44 -51.81
C LYS A 3 15.54 -2.21 -50.69
N ASN A 4 15.52 -1.65 -49.48
CA ASN A 4 16.12 -2.26 -48.29
C ASN A 4 15.43 -3.61 -48.00
N ARG A 5 16.01 -4.69 -48.52
CA ARG A 5 15.44 -6.04 -48.48
C ARG A 5 15.31 -6.61 -47.08
N TYR A 6 16.04 -6.05 -46.12
CA TYR A 6 16.07 -6.50 -44.72
C TYR A 6 15.08 -5.75 -43.82
N TRP A 7 14.34 -4.76 -44.33
CA TRP A 7 13.43 -3.97 -43.51
C TRP A 7 12.28 -4.81 -42.91
N ALA A 8 11.71 -5.72 -43.69
CA ALA A 8 10.64 -6.60 -43.22
C ALA A 8 11.08 -7.55 -42.09
N PRO A 9 12.17 -8.34 -42.22
CA PRO A 9 12.60 -9.22 -41.12
C PRO A 9 13.04 -8.43 -39.88
N ILE A 10 13.62 -7.23 -40.05
CA ILE A 10 13.97 -6.35 -38.92
C ILE A 10 12.73 -5.94 -38.12
N ILE A 11 11.66 -5.53 -38.81
CA ILE A 11 10.40 -5.15 -38.15
C ILE A 11 9.78 -6.35 -37.44
N ILE A 12 9.73 -7.51 -38.11
CA ILE A 12 9.17 -8.73 -37.53
C ILE A 12 9.92 -9.13 -36.25
N LEU A 13 11.26 -9.09 -36.29
CA LEU A 13 12.10 -9.38 -35.13
C LEU A 13 11.84 -8.39 -33.98
N LEU A 14 11.74 -7.10 -34.29
CA LEU A 14 11.48 -6.06 -33.29
C LEU A 14 10.13 -6.28 -32.59
N VAL A 15 9.08 -6.55 -33.38
CA VAL A 15 7.74 -6.83 -32.86
C VAL A 15 7.74 -8.08 -31.98
N ALA A 16 8.43 -9.15 -32.40
CA ALA A 16 8.55 -10.37 -31.61
C ALA A 16 9.16 -10.12 -30.23
N ILE A 17 10.28 -9.36 -30.17
CA ILE A 17 10.96 -9.04 -28.90
C ILE A 17 10.05 -8.21 -27.99
N ILE A 18 9.33 -7.23 -28.52
CA ILE A 18 8.41 -6.38 -27.73
C ILE A 18 7.27 -7.23 -27.14
N ILE A 19 6.66 -8.10 -27.95
CA ILE A 19 5.57 -8.97 -27.49
C ILE A 19 6.06 -9.93 -26.41
N THR A 20 7.17 -10.63 -26.65
CA THR A 20 7.73 -11.57 -25.66
C THR A 20 8.14 -10.86 -24.39
N GLY A 21 8.80 -9.70 -24.49
CA GLY A 21 9.18 -8.87 -23.34
C GLY A 21 7.97 -8.39 -22.55
N GLY A 22 6.91 -7.95 -23.23
CA GLY A 22 5.65 -7.54 -22.60
C GLY A 22 4.96 -8.68 -21.86
N ILE A 23 4.89 -9.87 -22.48
CA ILE A 23 4.31 -11.07 -21.84
C ILE A 23 5.12 -11.47 -20.60
N VAL A 24 6.44 -11.48 -20.69
CA VAL A 24 7.32 -11.83 -19.55
C VAL A 24 7.20 -10.80 -18.44
N ALA A 25 7.20 -9.50 -18.77
CA ALA A 25 7.02 -8.42 -17.81
C ALA A 25 5.66 -8.49 -17.13
N TRP A 26 4.58 -8.71 -17.88
CA TRP A 26 3.22 -8.88 -17.35
C TRP A 26 3.09 -10.14 -16.48
N SER A 27 3.71 -11.25 -16.88
CA SER A 27 3.72 -12.48 -16.09
C SER A 27 4.50 -12.34 -14.78
N ARG A 28 5.53 -11.49 -14.76
CA ARG A 28 6.33 -11.19 -13.55
C ARG A 28 5.75 -10.05 -12.73
N TYR A 29 4.85 -9.27 -13.31
CA TYR A 29 3.96 -8.38 -12.61
C TYR A 29 2.89 -9.22 -11.89
N SER A 30 3.34 -10.00 -10.90
CA SER A 30 2.42 -10.51 -9.88
C SER A 30 1.69 -9.30 -9.35
N GLN A 31 0.35 -9.30 -9.49
CA GLN A 31 -0.49 -8.33 -8.81
C GLN A 31 0.05 -8.24 -7.38
N PRO A 32 0.48 -7.05 -6.90
CA PRO A 32 0.67 -6.89 -5.48
C PRO A 32 -0.67 -7.31 -4.90
N GLN A 33 -0.70 -8.50 -4.30
CA GLN A 33 -1.86 -8.95 -3.56
C GLN A 33 -2.27 -7.76 -2.73
N PRO A 34 -3.56 -7.36 -2.71
CA PRO A 34 -4.00 -6.34 -1.78
C PRO A 34 -3.51 -6.82 -0.43
N ILE A 35 -2.44 -6.21 0.08
CA ILE A 35 -1.96 -6.55 1.40
C ILE A 35 -3.12 -6.09 2.26
N GLU A 36 -3.85 -7.03 2.82
CA GLU A 36 -4.88 -6.68 3.78
C GLU A 36 -4.15 -5.93 4.87
N ILE A 37 -4.32 -4.60 4.87
CA ILE A 37 -3.83 -3.75 5.94
C ILE A 37 -4.74 -4.11 7.10
N SER A 38 -4.39 -5.18 7.82
CA SER A 38 -4.90 -5.42 9.15
C SER A 38 -4.40 -4.27 9.98
N ILE A 39 -5.24 -3.24 10.12
CA ILE A 39 -5.04 -2.20 11.10
C ILE A 39 -5.06 -2.95 12.43
N PRO A 40 -3.94 -3.08 13.16
CA PRO A 40 -4.00 -3.63 14.50
C PRO A 40 -5.03 -2.77 15.24
N PRO A 41 -5.96 -3.37 16.01
CA PRO A 41 -6.87 -2.58 16.83
C PRO A 41 -5.98 -1.58 17.57
N SER A 42 -6.31 -0.29 17.44
CA SER A 42 -5.65 0.76 18.21
C SER A 42 -5.49 0.20 19.61
N GLN A 43 -4.27 0.17 20.14
CA GLN A 43 -4.09 -0.15 21.55
C GLN A 43 -4.99 0.84 22.28
N GLU A 44 -6.18 0.38 22.69
CA GLU A 44 -6.94 1.02 23.73
C GLU A 44 -5.92 1.04 24.85
N LEU A 45 -5.40 2.23 25.12
CA LEU A 45 -4.51 2.43 26.22
C LEU A 45 -5.43 2.30 27.43
N ILE A 46 -5.72 1.05 27.81
CA ILE A 46 -6.49 0.65 28.99
C ILE A 46 -5.58 0.98 30.17
N GLY A 47 -5.45 2.27 30.41
CA GLY A 47 -4.74 2.88 31.51
C GLY A 47 -5.75 3.70 32.27
N GLU A 48 -5.79 3.49 33.58
CA GLU A 48 -6.47 4.41 34.47
C GLU A 48 -5.59 5.65 34.62
N ILE A 49 -6.10 6.82 34.24
CA ILE A 49 -5.44 8.08 34.61
C ILE A 49 -6.03 8.59 35.91
N TYR A 50 -5.15 9.05 36.79
CA TYR A 50 -5.55 9.78 37.98
C TYR A 50 -5.77 11.24 37.62
N LEU A 51 -7.03 11.66 37.57
CA LEU A 51 -7.40 13.06 37.43
C LEU A 51 -7.48 13.70 38.82
N GLY A 52 -6.42 14.42 39.19
CA GLY A 52 -6.34 15.23 40.40
C GLY A 52 -6.16 16.71 40.08
N GLY A 53 -6.79 17.60 40.85
CA GLY A 53 -6.72 19.06 40.66
C GLY A 53 -8.05 19.74 40.92
N ALA A 54 -8.26 20.91 40.30
CA ALA A 54 -9.53 21.66 40.34
C ALA A 54 -10.59 21.05 39.42
N VAL A 55 -10.87 19.75 39.59
CA VAL A 55 -11.88 19.01 38.83
C VAL A 55 -13.03 18.63 39.74
N SER A 56 -14.26 18.64 39.20
CA SER A 56 -15.47 18.40 39.99
C SER A 56 -15.61 16.95 40.49
N ASN A 57 -14.89 15.99 39.90
CA ASN A 57 -14.95 14.58 40.29
C ASN A 57 -13.57 13.91 40.21
N PRO A 58 -12.73 14.04 41.25
CA PRO A 58 -11.41 13.41 41.30
C PRO A 58 -11.52 11.89 41.36
N GLY A 59 -10.63 11.17 40.66
CA GLY A 59 -10.64 9.71 40.66
C GLY A 59 -9.85 9.08 39.52
N PHE A 60 -9.82 7.76 39.53
CA PHE A 60 -9.27 6.96 38.44
C PHE A 60 -10.34 6.81 37.36
N HIS A 61 -10.06 7.35 36.17
CA HIS A 61 -10.96 7.28 35.04
C HIS A 61 -10.32 6.46 33.91
N PRO A 62 -11.07 5.54 33.28
CA PRO A 62 -10.54 4.73 32.19
C PRO A 62 -10.32 5.60 30.95
N LEU A 63 -9.09 5.62 30.44
CA LEU A 63 -8.81 6.22 29.14
C LEU A 63 -9.36 5.33 28.02
N LYS A 64 -10.34 5.84 27.28
CA LYS A 64 -10.77 5.28 25.99
C LYS A 64 -10.25 6.14 24.86
N SER A 65 -9.76 5.51 23.78
CA SER A 65 -9.14 6.16 22.61
C SER A 65 -10.19 6.81 21.68
N GLY A 66 -11.05 7.66 22.25
CA GLY A 66 -12.06 8.43 21.53
C GLY A 66 -12.36 9.79 22.17
N ASN A 67 -11.71 10.12 23.29
CA ASN A 67 -11.93 11.38 23.98
C ASN A 67 -10.80 12.36 23.61
N SER A 68 -11.14 13.42 22.88
CA SER A 68 -10.24 14.57 22.68
C SER A 68 -10.09 15.32 24.00
N ILE A 69 -8.85 15.57 24.43
CA ILE A 69 -8.54 16.55 25.48
C ILE A 69 -8.29 17.86 24.74
N GLU A 70 -9.32 18.72 24.65
CA GLU A 70 -9.15 20.15 24.37
C GLU A 70 -8.91 20.91 25.68
#